data_AF-A0A6J0XEJ2-F1
#
_entry.id   AF-A0A6J0XEJ2-F1
#
_cell.length_a   1.000
_cell.length_b   1.000
_cell.length_c   1.000
_cell.angle_alpha   90.00
_cell.angle_beta   90.00
_cell.angle_gamma   90.00
#
_symmetry.space_group_name_H-M   'P 1'
#
loop_
_entity.id
_entity.type
_entity.pdbx_description
1 polymer ?
#
loop_
_entity_poly.entity_id
_entity_poly.type
_entity_poly.pdbx_seq_one_letter_code
_entity_poly.pdbx_strand_id
1 'polypeptide(L)'
;MLRDPSQIPDGVLANQVYQCIVNDCCYGPLVDCIKHAIGHEHEVLLRDLLLEKNLSFLDEDQLRARGYDKTPDFILQVPVAVEGHIIHWIESKASFGDECSHHAYLHDQFWSYWNSF
;
A
#
# COMPACT_ATOMS: atom_id res chain seq x y z
N MET A 1 1.14 18.93 4.53
CA MET A 1 0.67 18.84 5.93
C MET A 1 1.52 19.77 6.79
N LEU A 2 0.91 20.57 7.66
CA LEU A 2 1.64 21.35 8.67
C LEU A 2 2.28 20.35 9.63
N ARG A 3 3.60 20.16 9.52
CA ARG A 3 4.32 19.04 10.16
C ARG A 3 4.42 19.17 11.68
N ASP A 4 4.32 20.39 12.20
CA ASP A 4 4.47 20.65 13.63
C ASP A 4 3.62 21.85 14.07
N PRO A 5 2.46 21.62 14.72
CA PRO A 5 1.61 22.67 15.27
C PRO A 5 2.29 23.54 16.33
N SER A 6 3.35 23.04 16.97
CA SER A 6 4.07 23.81 18.01
C SER A 6 4.85 25.00 17.45
N GLN A 7 5.05 25.06 16.13
CA GLN A 7 5.68 26.20 15.45
C GLN A 7 4.71 27.38 15.24
N ILE A 8 3.42 27.22 15.57
CA ILE A 8 2.42 28.27 15.44
C ILE A 8 2.52 29.20 16.67
N PRO A 9 2.84 30.51 16.50
CA PRO A 9 3.04 31.41 17.64
C PRO A 9 1.77 31.65 18.48
N ASP A 10 0.60 31.62 17.84
CA ASP A 10 -0.68 31.73 18.52
C ASP A 10 -1.03 30.37 19.17
N GLY A 11 -0.97 30.30 20.49
CA GLY A 11 -1.22 29.07 21.25
C GLY A 11 -2.64 28.53 21.12
N VAL A 12 -3.64 29.39 20.88
CA VAL A 12 -5.03 28.94 20.65
C VAL A 12 -5.12 28.27 19.29
N LEU A 13 -4.57 28.90 18.25
CA LEU A 13 -4.52 28.34 16.91
C LEU A 13 -3.69 27.05 16.86
N ALA A 14 -2.53 27.03 17.53
CA ALA A 14 -1.68 25.85 17.66
C ALA A 14 -2.45 24.64 18.22
N ASN A 15 -3.20 24.87 19.31
CA ASN A 15 -4.03 23.83 19.92
C ASN A 15 -5.18 23.40 19.00
N GLN A 16 -5.86 24.32 18.33
CA GLN A 16 -6.94 23.99 17.38
C GLN A 16 -6.43 23.12 16.22
N VAL A 17 -5.30 23.49 15.61
CA VAL A 17 -4.68 22.72 14.53
C VAL A 17 -4.24 21.35 15.03
N TYR A 18 -3.65 21.25 16.22
CA TYR A 18 -3.32 19.98 16.84
C TYR A 18 -4.56 19.10 17.02
N GLN A 19 -5.66 19.65 17.55
CA GLN A 19 -6.93 18.93 17.70
C GLN A 19 -7.48 18.45 16.35
N CYS A 20 -7.38 19.25 15.28
CA CYS A 20 -7.77 18.79 13.94
C CYS A 20 -6.92 17.61 13.48
N ILE A 21 -5.60 17.63 13.68
CA ILE A 21 -4.71 16.54 13.24
C ILE A 21 -5.00 15.24 14.00
N VAL A 22 -5.11 15.30 15.32
CA VAL A 22 -5.30 14.07 16.12
C VAL A 22 -6.70 13.47 16.00
N ASN A 23 -7.70 14.29 15.70
CA ASN A 23 -9.09 13.83 15.53
C ASN A 23 -9.48 13.62 14.06
N ASP A 24 -8.56 13.81 13.10
CA ASP A 24 -8.82 13.51 11.69
C ASP A 24 -9.00 12.00 11.52
N CYS A 25 -10.24 11.61 11.22
CA CYS A 25 -10.64 10.22 11.06
C CYS A 25 -10.27 9.61 9.70
N CYS A 26 -9.72 10.40 8.78
CA CYS A 26 -9.39 9.98 7.42
C CYS A 26 -7.88 9.97 7.17
N TYR A 27 -7.18 11.05 7.54
CA TYR A 27 -5.78 11.29 7.22
C TYR A 27 -4.96 11.70 8.45
N GLY A 28 -5.50 11.49 9.64
CA GLY A 28 -4.78 11.68 10.89
C GLY A 28 -3.70 10.62 11.09
N PRO A 29 -2.65 10.91 11.88
CA PRO A 29 -1.52 10.01 12.09
C PRO A 29 -1.95 8.66 12.68
N LEU A 30 -2.96 8.65 13.57
CA LEU A 30 -3.50 7.42 14.13
C LEU A 30 -4.13 6.52 13.06
N VAL A 31 -4.94 7.12 12.19
CA VAL A 31 -5.64 6.40 11.11
C VAL A 31 -4.64 5.88 10.09
N ASP A 32 -3.61 6.67 9.76
CA ASP A 32 -2.54 6.24 8.87
C ASP A 32 -1.73 5.08 9.46
N CYS A 33 -1.44 5.11 10.77
CA CYS A 33 -0.81 3.96 11.45
C CYS A 33 -1.69 2.70 11.40
N ILE A 34 -3.01 2.83 11.59
CA ILE A 34 -3.93 1.69 11.50
C ILE A 34 -3.96 1.14 10.08
N LYS A 35 -4.08 2.00 9.05
CA LYS A 35 -4.07 1.58 7.65
C LYS A 35 -2.77 0.86 7.30
N HIS A 36 -1.62 1.38 7.75
CA HIS A 36 -0.33 0.76 7.52
C HIS A 36 -0.23 -0.62 8.19
N ALA A 37 -0.65 -0.73 9.45
CA ALA A 37 -0.65 -2.00 10.17
C ALA A 37 -1.54 -3.05 9.48
N ILE A 38 -2.75 -2.66 9.05
CA ILE A 38 -3.67 -3.54 8.32
C ILE A 38 -3.10 -3.95 6.96
N GLY A 39 -2.49 -3.02 6.22
CA GLY A 39 -1.81 -3.29 4.94
C GLY A 39 -0.73 -4.36 5.10
N HIS A 40 0.18 -4.15 6.05
CA HIS A 40 1.25 -5.09 6.35
C HIS A 40 0.73 -6.45 6.81
N GLU A 41 -0.31 -6.50 7.65
CA GLU A 41 -0.93 -7.77 8.06
C GLU A 41 -1.46 -8.57 6.86
N HIS A 42 -2.11 -7.91 5.90
CA HIS A 42 -2.63 -8.57 4.70
C HIS A 42 -1.53 -9.03 3.75
N GLU A 43 -0.43 -8.30 3.62
CA GLU A 43 0.74 -8.75 2.87
C GLU A 43 1.35 -10.01 3.49
N VAL A 44 1.43 -10.09 4.82
CA VAL A 44 1.89 -11.29 5.53
C VAL A 44 0.96 -12.48 5.29
N LEU A 45 -0.36 -12.27 5.41
CA LEU A 45 -1.35 -13.33 5.15
C LEU A 45 -1.28 -13.81 3.69
N LEU A 46 -1.12 -12.90 2.73
CA LEU A 46 -0.97 -13.23 1.32
C LEU A 46 0.30 -14.05 1.08
N ARG A 47 1.43 -13.65 1.66
CA ARG A 47 2.68 -14.42 1.58
C ARG A 47 2.50 -15.84 2.09
N ASP A 48 1.88 -16.00 3.25
CA ASP A 48 1.66 -17.30 3.86
C ASP A 48 0.74 -18.18 3.00
N LEU A 49 -0.27 -17.59 2.35
CA LEU A 49 -1.12 -18.27 1.37
C LEU A 49 -0.33 -18.71 0.13
N LEU A 50 0.53 -17.86 -0.44
CA LEU A 50 1.37 -18.21 -1.59
C LEU A 50 2.28 -19.41 -1.26
N LEU A 51 2.85 -19.43 -0.05
CA LEU A 51 3.65 -20.55 0.45
C LEU A 51 2.83 -21.83 0.62
N GLU A 52 1.62 -21.74 1.21
CA GLU A 52 0.71 -22.89 1.36
C GLU A 52 0.35 -23.51 0.00
N LYS A 53 0.17 -22.67 -1.03
CA LYS A 53 -0.10 -23.11 -2.40
C LYS A 53 1.15 -23.57 -3.17
N ASN A 54 2.32 -23.59 -2.53
CA ASN A 54 3.61 -23.93 -3.16
C ASN A 54 3.92 -23.08 -4.40
N LEU A 55 3.52 -21.81 -4.40
CA LEU A 55 3.85 -20.88 -5.46
C LEU A 55 5.23 -20.27 -5.21
N SER A 56 6.05 -20.23 -6.25
CA SER A 56 7.36 -19.59 -6.17
C SER A 56 7.22 -18.10 -6.49
N PHE A 57 7.73 -17.24 -5.61
CA PHE A 57 7.60 -15.79 -5.75
C PHE A 57 8.82 -15.02 -5.22
N LEU A 58 8.88 -13.73 -5.53
CA LEU A 58 9.79 -12.73 -4.98
C LEU A 58 8.97 -11.64 -4.30
N ASP A 59 9.38 -11.23 -3.10
CA ASP A 59 8.76 -10.08 -2.41
C ASP A 59 9.39 -8.74 -2.81
N GLU A 60 8.74 -7.65 -2.40
CA GLU A 60 9.14 -6.27 -2.68
C GLU A 60 10.63 -6.00 -2.36
N ASP A 61 11.11 -6.44 -1.20
CA ASP A 61 12.49 -6.21 -0.75
C ASP A 61 13.51 -6.95 -1.61
N GLN A 62 13.20 -8.19 -2.01
CA GLN A 62 14.02 -8.94 -2.96
C GLN A 62 14.06 -8.27 -4.34
N LEU A 63 12.94 -7.69 -4.80
CA LEU A 63 12.89 -6.95 -6.07
C LEU A 63 13.73 -5.67 -5.99
N ARG A 64 13.60 -4.92 -4.89
CA ARG A 64 14.41 -3.73 -4.60
C ARG A 64 15.90 -4.05 -4.56
N ALA A 65 16.29 -5.14 -3.90
CA ALA A 65 17.68 -5.60 -3.85
C ALA A 65 18.24 -6.00 -5.22
N ARG A 66 17.38 -6.46 -6.14
CA ARG A 66 17.74 -6.80 -7.52
C ARG A 66 17.76 -5.59 -8.47
N GLY A 67 17.38 -4.40 -7.98
CA GLY A 67 17.41 -3.16 -8.76
C GLY A 67 16.22 -2.97 -9.69
N TYR A 68 15.06 -3.57 -9.37
CA TYR A 68 13.83 -3.28 -10.11
C TYR A 68 13.34 -1.86 -9.76
N ASP A 69 13.00 -1.08 -10.80
CA ASP A 69 12.39 0.25 -10.64
C ASP A 69 10.95 0.19 -10.12
N LYS A 70 10.30 -0.95 -10.32
CA LYS A 70 8.92 -1.24 -9.91
C LYS A 70 8.90 -2.50 -9.06
N THR A 71 8.30 -2.39 -7.89
CA THR A 71 8.29 -3.44 -6.88
C THR A 71 6.85 -3.68 -6.44
N PRO A 72 6.06 -4.48 -7.19
CA PRO A 72 4.81 -4.99 -6.65
C PRO A 72 5.11 -5.83 -5.40
N ASP A 73 4.12 -6.02 -4.52
CA ASP A 73 4.33 -6.76 -3.27
C ASP A 73 4.86 -8.17 -3.53
N PHE A 74 4.38 -8.81 -4.60
CA PHE A 74 4.87 -10.12 -5.03
C PHE A 74 4.97 -10.24 -6.56
N ILE A 75 6.06 -10.83 -7.04
CA ILE A 75 6.18 -11.37 -8.41
C ILE A 75 6.23 -12.88 -8.34
N LEU A 76 5.32 -13.55 -9.05
CA LEU A 76 5.33 -14.99 -9.22
C LEU A 76 6.45 -15.37 -10.20
N GLN A 77 7.41 -16.17 -9.75
CA GLN A 77 8.50 -16.64 -10.62
C GLN A 77 7.98 -17.52 -11.76
N VAL A 78 6.83 -18.17 -11.55
CA VAL A 78 6.09 -18.89 -12.58
C VAL A 78 4.67 -18.31 -12.61
N PRO A 79 4.24 -17.67 -13.71
CA PRO A 79 2.88 -17.15 -13.84
C PRO A 79 1.84 -18.25 -13.68
N VAL A 80 0.68 -17.89 -13.12
CA VAL A 80 -0.44 -18.82 -12.90
C VAL A 80 -1.68 -18.38 -13.66
N ALA A 81 -2.50 -19.34 -14.10
CA ALA A 81 -3.78 -19.05 -14.74
C ALA A 81 -4.90 -19.02 -13.69
N VAL A 82 -5.59 -17.89 -13.57
CA VAL A 82 -6.74 -17.70 -12.68
C VAL A 82 -7.90 -17.20 -13.54
N GLU A 83 -8.98 -17.98 -13.62
CA GLU A 83 -10.19 -17.64 -14.39
C GLU A 83 -9.90 -17.21 -15.84
N GLY A 84 -8.93 -17.86 -16.48
CA GLY A 84 -8.53 -17.56 -17.86
C GLY A 84 -7.55 -16.39 -18.02
N HIS A 85 -7.15 -15.75 -16.93
CA HIS A 85 -6.15 -14.67 -16.93
C HIS A 85 -4.80 -15.19 -16.44
N ILE A 86 -3.72 -14.78 -17.10
CA ILE A 86 -2.36 -15.08 -16.64
C ILE A 86 -1.95 -14.00 -15.63
N ILE A 87 -1.67 -14.45 -14.42
CA ILE A 87 -1.25 -13.60 -13.31
C ILE A 87 0.25 -13.80 -13.09
N HIS A 88 1.02 -12.71 -13.18
CA HIS A 88 2.47 -12.73 -12.97
C HIS A 88 2.90 -11.93 -11.73
N TRP A 89 2.14 -10.90 -11.35
CA TRP A 89 2.42 -10.06 -10.18
C TRP A 89 1.15 -9.87 -9.36
N ILE A 90 1.32 -9.56 -8.08
CA ILE A 90 0.24 -9.30 -7.13
C ILE A 90 0.61 -8.04 -6.34
N GLU A 91 -0.35 -7.12 -6.24
CA GLU A 91 -0.31 -6.00 -5.31
C GLU A 91 -1.49 -6.11 -4.34
N SER A 92 -1.17 -6.23 -3.06
CA SER A 92 -2.09 -6.23 -1.93
C SER A 92 -2.50 -4.81 -1.57
N LYS A 93 -3.81 -4.53 -1.62
CA LYS A 93 -4.39 -3.28 -1.11
C LYS A 93 -5.46 -3.59 -0.08
N ALA A 94 -5.10 -3.57 1.20
CA ALA A 94 -6.03 -3.73 2.32
C ALA A 94 -6.63 -2.39 2.78
N SER A 95 -7.04 -1.55 1.82
CA SER A 95 -7.74 -0.30 2.09
C SER A 95 -9.21 -0.43 1.75
N PHE A 96 -10.10 0.24 2.51
CA PHE A 96 -11.48 0.45 2.07
C PHE A 96 -11.45 1.28 0.77
N GLY A 97 -11.76 0.64 -0.35
CA GLY A 97 -11.78 1.28 -1.66
C GLY A 97 -13.20 1.72 -2.03
N ASP A 98 -13.34 2.98 -2.45
CA ASP A 98 -14.42 3.40 -3.34
C ASP A 98 -13.94 3.34 -4.81
N GLU A 99 -14.87 3.37 -5.75
CA GLU A 99 -14.57 3.24 -7.18
C GLU A 99 -13.60 4.33 -7.69
N CYS A 100 -13.70 5.56 -7.19
CA CYS A 100 -12.80 6.65 -7.57
C CYS A 100 -11.38 6.39 -7.07
N SER A 101 -11.25 5.96 -5.81
CA SER A 101 -9.95 5.57 -5.24
C SER A 101 -9.31 4.42 -6.02
N HIS A 102 -10.10 3.42 -6.42
CA HIS A 102 -9.62 2.29 -7.21
C HIS A 102 -9.13 2.73 -8.61
N HIS A 103 -9.86 3.66 -9.26
CA HIS A 103 -9.46 4.20 -10.57
C HIS A 103 -8.16 5.02 -10.49
N ALA A 104 -7.95 5.76 -9.40
CA ALA A 104 -6.71 6.48 -9.17
C ALA A 104 -5.51 5.53 -9.03
N TYR A 105 -5.63 4.43 -8.27
CA TYR A 105 -4.56 3.44 -8.13
C TYR A 105 -4.20 2.74 -9.44
N LEU A 106 -5.21 2.45 -10.28
CA LEU A 106 -4.97 1.92 -11.63
C LEU A 106 -4.07 2.84 -12.44
N HIS A 107 -4.33 4.15 -12.39
CA HIS A 107 -3.56 5.13 -13.14
C HIS A 107 -2.16 5.35 -12.57
N ASP A 108 -2.07 5.57 -11.27
CA ASP A 108 -0.84 6.06 -10.65
C ASP A 108 0.16 4.94 -10.34
N GLN A 109 -0.33 3.72 -10.11
CA GLN A 109 0.50 2.59 -9.68
C GLN A 109 0.47 1.44 -10.69
N PHE A 110 -0.72 0.91 -11.02
CA PHE A 110 -0.83 -0.41 -11.66
C PHE A 110 -0.54 -0.40 -13.17
N TRP A 111 -0.88 0.67 -13.91
CA TRP A 111 -0.54 0.74 -15.34
C TRP A 111 0.95 0.64 -15.61
N SER A 112 1.79 1.07 -14.65
CA SER A 112 3.24 0.97 -14.79
C SER A 112 3.73 -0.48 -14.79
N TYR A 113 2.99 -1.41 -14.19
CA TYR A 113 3.33 -2.83 -14.17
C TYR A 113 3.02 -3.53 -15.48
N TRP A 114 2.02 -3.07 -16.23
CA TRP A 114 1.57 -3.70 -17.50
C TRP A 114 2.68 -3.87 -18.54
N ASN A 115 3.62 -2.92 -18.61
CA ASN A 115 4.75 -2.97 -19.54
C ASN A 115 6.06 -3.41 -18.86
N SER A 116 6.05 -3.58 -17.53
CA SER A 116 7.25 -3.92 -16.76
C SER A 116 7.37 -5.42 -16.50
N PHE A 117 6.26 -6.16 -16.56
CA PHE A 117 6.16 -7.58 -16.21
C PHE A 117 5.21 -8.33 -17.15
#